data_AF-A0A2N8U2U5-F1
#
_entry.id   AF-A0A2N8U2U5-F1
#
_cell.length_a   1.000
_cell.length_b   1.000
_cell.length_c   1.000
_cell.angle_alpha   90.00
_cell.angle_beta   90.00
_cell.angle_gamma   90.00
#
_symmetry.space_group_name_H-M   'P 1'
#
loop_
_entity.id
_entity.type
_entity.pdbx_description
1 polymer ?
#
loop_
_entity_poly.entity_id
_entity_poly.type
_entity_poly.pdbx_seq_one_letter_code
_entity_poly.pdbx_strand_id
1 'polypeptide(L)'
;MKKVKIKSLTIVWSILALLALVCIIYCSIIIHNALFIIDINNYVALDVNVVAQARYQMSYSIAGVAVSIIILSIGVFITYAGIKSWNYKAIL
;
A
#
# COMPACT_ATOMS: atom_id res chain seq x y z
N MET A 1 -30.46 -4.98 16.55
CA MET A 1 -29.31 -4.86 15.63
C MET A 1 -28.83 -3.41 15.63
N LYS A 2 -27.58 -3.11 16.02
CA LYS A 2 -27.04 -1.74 16.05
C LYS A 2 -27.02 -1.17 14.62
N LYS A 3 -27.50 0.07 14.44
CA LYS A 3 -27.43 0.77 13.14
C LYS A 3 -25.95 0.93 12.75
N VAL A 4 -25.51 0.17 11.74
CA VAL A 4 -24.16 0.31 11.18
C VAL A 4 -24.05 1.69 10.54
N LYS A 5 -23.07 2.49 10.98
CA LYS A 5 -22.81 3.83 10.42
C LYS A 5 -22.04 3.69 9.10
N ILE A 6 -22.74 3.25 8.04
CA ILE A 6 -22.16 2.98 6.72
C ILE A 6 -21.33 4.16 6.22
N LYS A 7 -21.82 5.40 6.40
CA LYS A 7 -21.10 6.62 5.99
C LYS A 7 -19.70 6.75 6.60
N SER A 8 -19.59 6.52 7.91
CA SER A 8 -18.31 6.61 8.62
C SER A 8 -17.35 5.51 8.19
N LEU A 9 -17.86 4.29 7.98
CA LEU A 9 -17.07 3.16 7.51
C LEU A 9 -16.46 3.44 6.13
N THR A 10 -17.27 3.96 5.19
CA THR A 10 -16.82 4.32 3.83
C THR A 10 -15.69 5.36 3.85
N ILE A 11 -15.80 6.39 4.70
CA ILE A 11 -14.77 7.44 4.81
C ILE A 11 -13.46 6.86 5.37
N VAL A 12 -13.53 6.06 6.43
CA VAL A 12 -12.35 5.44 7.06
C VAL A 12 -11.61 4.54 6.05
N TRP A 13 -12.35 3.68 5.34
CA TRP A 13 -11.75 2.80 4.33
C TRP A 13 -11.22 3.56 3.10
N SER A 14 -11.85 4.67 2.72
CA SER A 14 -11.35 5.53 1.64
C SER A 14 -10.00 6.17 2.01
N ILE A 15 -9.84 6.62 3.26
CA ILE A 15 -8.58 7.19 3.75
C ILE A 15 -7.51 6.09 3.82
N LEU A 16 -7.85 4.90 4.34
CA LEU A 16 -6.93 3.76 4.36
C LEU A 16 -6.47 3.34 2.96
N ALA A 17 -7.37 3.32 1.98
CA ALA A 17 -7.00 3.03 0.59
C ALA A 17 -6.03 4.08 0.03
N LEU A 18 -6.26 5.37 0.33
CA LEU A 18 -5.36 6.44 -0.10
C LEU A 18 -3.98 6.34 0.56
N LEU A 19 -3.92 6.03 1.87
CA LEU A 19 -2.66 5.77 2.57
C LEU A 19 -1.93 4.53 2.02
N ALA A 20 -2.66 3.46 1.68
CA ALA A 20 -2.08 2.28 1.06
C ALA A 20 -1.46 2.61 -0.31
N LEU A 21 -2.09 3.47 -1.10
CA LEU A 21 -1.55 3.94 -2.38
C LEU A 21 -0.23 4.71 -2.18
N VAL A 22 -0.18 5.63 -1.22
CA VAL A 22 1.05 6.36 -0.86
C VAL A 22 2.15 5.39 -0.41
N CYS A 23 1.79 4.38 0.39
CA CYS A 23 2.73 3.36 0.86
C CYS A 23 3.32 2.53 -0.29
N ILE A 24 2.51 2.17 -1.30
CA ILE A 24 2.98 1.47 -2.51
C ILE A 24 4.02 2.31 -3.25
N ILE A 25 3.75 3.60 -3.46
CA ILE A 25 4.68 4.52 -4.12
C ILE A 25 5.99 4.59 -3.34
N TYR A 26 5.92 4.79 -2.03
CA TYR A 26 7.10 4.89 -1.18
C TYR A 26 7.94 3.62 -1.19
N CYS A 27 7.31 2.44 -1.05
CA CYS A 27 8.01 1.17 -1.13
C CYS A 27 8.63 0.93 -2.52
N SER A 28 7.96 1.36 -3.59
CA SER A 28 8.49 1.25 -4.95
C SER A 28 9.78 2.06 -5.13
N ILE A 29 9.87 3.25 -4.53
CA ILE A 29 11.09 4.07 -4.55
C ILE A 29 12.23 3.35 -3.82
N ILE A 30 11.95 2.77 -2.64
CA ILE A 30 12.96 2.02 -1.88
C ILE A 30 13.45 0.81 -2.67
N ILE A 31 12.54 0.04 -3.28
CA ILE A 31 12.91 -1.13 -4.09
C ILE A 31 13.81 -0.71 -5.25
N HIS A 32 13.48 0.38 -5.95
CA HIS A 32 14.30 0.88 -7.06
C HIS A 32 15.71 1.27 -6.60
N ASN A 33 15.82 1.99 -5.48
CA ASN A 33 17.12 2.40 -4.94
C ASN A 33 17.94 1.22 -4.43
N ALA A 34 17.30 0.25 -3.77
CA ALA A 34 17.97 -0.96 -3.30
C ALA A 34 18.47 -1.82 -4.45
N LEU A 35 17.68 -1.96 -5.52
CA LEU A 35 18.10 -2.66 -6.75
C LEU A 35 19.31 -1.98 -7.39
N PHE A 36 19.32 -0.64 -7.46
CA PHE A 36 20.46 0.11 -7.99
C PHE A 36 21.75 -0.16 -7.20
N ILE A 37 21.70 -0.17 -5.86
CA ILE A 37 22.85 -0.48 -5.02
C ILE A 37 23.34 -1.91 -5.25
N ILE A 38 22.41 -2.87 -5.33
CA ILE A 38 22.73 -4.29 -5.58
C ILE A 38 23.37 -4.46 -6.95
N ASP A 39 22.90 -3.73 -7.96
CA ASP A 39 23.43 -3.82 -9.32
C ASP A 39 24.82 -3.20 -9.45
N ILE A 40 25.08 -2.04 -8.81
CA ILE A 40 26.41 -1.43 -8.75
C ILE A 40 27.43 -2.39 -8.13
N ASN A 41 27.03 -3.19 -7.14
CA ASN A 41 27.93 -4.16 -6.51
C ASN A 41 28.51 -5.19 -7.50
N ASN A 42 27.87 -5.39 -8.67
CA ASN A 42 28.39 -6.26 -9.72
C ASN A 42 29.56 -5.63 -10.49
N TYR A 43 29.69 -4.29 -10.45
CA TYR A 43 30.72 -3.54 -11.16
C TYR A 43 31.83 -3.06 -10.23
N VAL A 44 31.50 -2.77 -8.97
CA VAL A 44 32.44 -2.31 -7.94
C VAL A 44 32.15 -3.06 -6.65
N ALA A 45 33.16 -3.66 -6.03
CA ALA A 45 32.99 -4.34 -4.75
C ALA A 45 32.61 -3.34 -3.66
N LEU A 46 31.32 -3.32 -3.28
CA LEU A 46 30.81 -2.53 -2.17
C LEU A 46 31.00 -3.29 -0.86
N ASP A 47 30.99 -2.57 0.26
CA ASP A 47 30.97 -3.20 1.59
C ASP A 47 29.76 -4.14 1.70
N VAL A 48 30.04 -5.37 2.15
CA VAL A 48 29.07 -6.43 2.42
C VAL A 48 27.92 -5.94 3.30
N ASN A 49 28.19 -5.03 4.24
CA ASN A 49 27.16 -4.44 5.10
C ASN A 49 26.17 -3.58 4.32
N VAL A 50 26.65 -2.80 3.34
CA VAL A 50 25.81 -1.93 2.49
C VAL A 50 24.90 -2.77 1.61
N VAL A 51 25.46 -3.82 0.99
CA VAL A 51 24.69 -4.76 0.16
C VAL A 51 23.65 -5.51 0.98
N ALA A 52 24.01 -5.94 2.19
CA ALA A 52 23.08 -6.61 3.10
C ALA A 52 21.92 -5.67 3.49
N GLN A 53 22.20 -4.42 3.86
CA GLN A 53 21.17 -3.43 4.17
C GLN A 53 20.23 -3.17 2.99
N ALA A 54 20.76 -3.03 1.77
CA ALA A 54 19.93 -2.87 0.57
C ALA A 54 19.00 -4.07 0.37
N ARG A 55 19.50 -5.31 0.54
CA ARG A 55 18.68 -6.53 0.44
C ARG A 55 17.59 -6.59 1.51
N TYR A 56 17.90 -6.21 2.76
CA TYR A 56 16.88 -6.15 3.82
C TYR A 56 15.80 -5.11 3.49
N GLN A 57 16.19 -3.89 3.11
CA GLN A 57 15.26 -2.83 2.73
C GLN A 57 14.37 -3.23 1.56
N MET A 58 14.93 -3.90 0.55
CA MET A 58 14.18 -4.44 -0.58
C MET A 58 13.14 -5.47 -0.10
N SER A 59 13.54 -6.44 0.72
CA SER A 59 12.63 -7.47 1.25
C SER A 59 11.47 -6.88 2.05
N TYR A 60 11.76 -5.94 2.96
CA TYR A 60 10.71 -5.26 3.74
C TYR A 60 9.77 -4.43 2.86
N SER A 61 10.32 -3.76 1.85
CA SER A 61 9.51 -2.95 0.93
C SER A 61 8.61 -3.81 0.06
N ILE A 62 9.06 -4.98 -0.40
CA ILE A 62 8.24 -5.94 -1.13
C ILE A 62 7.07 -6.43 -0.25
N ALA A 63 7.34 -6.78 1.00
CA ALA A 63 6.30 -7.15 1.95
C ALA A 63 5.30 -5.99 2.18
N GLY A 64 5.81 -4.76 2.29
CA GLY A 64 5.00 -3.55 2.40
C GLY A 64 4.09 -3.31 1.21
N VAL A 65 4.59 -3.50 -0.02
CA VAL A 65 3.79 -3.44 -1.25
C VAL A 65 2.68 -4.49 -1.22
N ALA A 66 3.01 -5.75 -0.89
CA ALA A 66 2.05 -6.84 -0.88
C ALA A 66 0.87 -6.57 0.08
N VAL A 67 1.16 -6.14 1.31
CA VAL A 67 0.12 -5.77 2.30
C VAL A 67 -0.69 -4.57 1.82
N SER A 68 -0.03 -3.56 1.26
CA SER A 68 -0.70 -2.35 0.80
C SER A 68 -1.66 -2.63 -0.37
N ILE A 69 -1.31 -3.55 -1.29
CA ILE A 69 -2.21 -3.99 -2.37
C ILE A 69 -3.48 -4.62 -1.81
N ILE A 70 -3.37 -5.45 -0.78
CA ILE A 70 -4.54 -6.09 -0.14
C ILE A 70 -5.44 -5.01 0.49
N ILE A 71 -4.86 -4.09 1.26
CA ILE A 71 -5.60 -3.00 1.90
C ILE A 71 -6.27 -2.10 0.86
N LEU A 72 -5.56 -1.76 -0.22
CA LEU A 72 -6.10 -0.97 -1.33
C LEU A 72 -7.29 -1.66 -1.97
N SER A 73 -7.16 -2.96 -2.26
CA SER A 73 -8.22 -3.76 -2.90
C SER A 73 -9.49 -3.81 -2.04
N ILE A 74 -9.34 -4.11 -0.75
CA ILE A 74 -10.45 -4.15 0.22
C ILE A 74 -11.06 -2.75 0.40
N GLY A 75 -10.21 -1.73 0.55
CA GLY A 75 -10.64 -0.36 0.75
C GLY A 75 -11.44 0.19 -0.43
N VAL A 76 -10.96 -0.01 -1.66
CA VAL A 76 -11.68 0.37 -2.88
C VAL A 76 -13.03 -0.33 -2.97
N PHE A 77 -13.09 -1.65 -2.69
CA PHE A 77 -14.33 -2.40 -2.71
C PHE A 77 -15.36 -1.86 -1.69
N ILE A 78 -14.95 -1.65 -0.45
CA ILE A 78 -15.82 -1.13 0.62
C ILE A 78 -16.26 0.31 0.32
N THR A 79 -15.36 1.15 -0.18
CA THR A 79 -15.66 2.53 -0.54
C THR A 79 -16.68 2.57 -1.69
N TYR A 80 -16.51 1.74 -2.72
CA TYR A 80 -17.46 1.62 -3.82
C TYR A 80 -18.84 1.16 -3.35
N ALA A 81 -18.91 0.06 -2.58
CA ALA A 81 -20.17 -0.46 -2.05
C ALA A 81 -20.86 0.56 -1.13
N GLY A 82 -20.07 1.28 -0.32
CA GLY A 82 -20.51 2.34 0.55
C GLY A 82 -21.16 3.50 -0.21
N ILE A 83 -20.48 4.04 -1.23
CA ILE A 83 -21.02 5.11 -2.08
C ILE A 83 -22.31 4.66 -2.78
N LYS A 84 -22.33 3.44 -3.35
CA LYS A 84 -23.52 2.89 -4.01
C LYS A 84 -24.71 2.80 -3.06
N SER A 85 -24.49 2.42 -1.79
CA SER A 85 -25.55 2.33 -0.78
C SER A 85 -26.19 3.67 -0.43
N TRP A 86 -25.51 4.80 -0.65
CA TRP A 86 -26.05 6.13 -0.37
C TRP A 86 -27.08 6.54 -1.44
N ASN A 87 -26.86 6.14 -2.70
CA ASN A 87 -27.80 6.41 -3.79
C ASN A 87 -29.10 5.61 -3.65
N TYR A 88 -29.07 4.38 -3.13
CA TYR A 88 -30.30 3.61 -2.89
C TYR A 88 -31.24 4.24 -1.86
N LYS A 89 -30.71 5.01 -0.90
CA LYS A 89 -31.53 5.79 0.04
C LYS A 89 -32.09 7.08 -0.55
N ALA A 90 -31.56 7.55 -1.66
CA ALA A 90 -32.03 8.78 -2.32
C ALA A 90 -33.17 8.51 -3.32
N ILE A 91 -33.43 7.23 -3.66
CA ILE A 91 -34.41 6.81 -4.68
C ILE A 91 -35.71 6.28 -4.05
N LEU A 92 -35.78 6.15 -2.72
CA LEU A 92 -36.96 5.69 -1.97
C LEU A 92 -37.48 6.81 -1.06
#